data_AF-X1AUX3-F1
#
_entry.id   AF-X1AUX3-F1
#
_cell.length_a   1.000
_cell.length_b   1.000
_cell.length_c   1.000
_cell.angle_alpha   90.00
_cell.angle_beta   90.00
_cell.angle_gamma   90.00
#
_symmetry.space_group_name_H-M   'P 1'
#
loop_
_entity.id
_entity.type
_entity.pdbx_description
1 polymer ?
#
loop_
_entity_poly.entity_id
_entity_poly.type
_entity_poly.pdbx_seq_one_letter_code
_entity_poly.pdbx_strand_id
1 'polypeptide(L)'
;MMLIGALGGFMANLYTNNLVIGVLVAIIAGGMLSLIHAFLCITLRSNQVVSGLAITLMGAGLSSFLGKSLVGVPAPNCFRAFKIPFLSSIPFIGRI
;
A
#
# COMPACT_ATOMS: atom_id res chain seq x y z
N MET A 1 6.61 1.31 -4.82
CA MET A 1 5.79 0.20 -4.28
C MET A 1 4.72 0.70 -3.33
N MET A 2 5.12 1.19 -2.15
CA MET A 2 4.20 1.51 -1.05
C MET A 2 3.17 2.59 -1.40
N LEU A 3 3.61 3.73 -1.96
CA LEU A 3 2.71 4.85 -2.29
C LEU A 3 1.64 4.50 -3.32
N ILE A 4 2.02 3.74 -4.36
CA ILE A 4 1.07 3.30 -5.40
C ILE A 4 0.09 2.27 -4.86
N GLY A 5 0.55 1.32 -4.03
CA GLY A 5 -0.34 0.39 -3.33
C GLY A 5 -1.31 1.12 -2.40
N ALA A 6 -0.84 2.08 -1.61
CA ALA A 6 -1.65 2.87 -0.70
C ALA A 6 -2.72 3.69 -1.45
N LEU A 7 -2.32 4.39 -2.53
CA LEU A 7 -3.26 5.13 -3.36
C LEU A 7 -4.32 4.21 -3.99
N GLY A 8 -3.88 3.10 -4.61
CA GLY A 8 -4.80 2.15 -5.25
C GLY A 8 -5.80 1.56 -4.26
N GLY A 9 -5.33 1.15 -3.08
CA GLY A 9 -6.20 0.60 -2.04
C GLY A 9 -7.18 1.61 -1.46
N PHE A 10 -6.73 2.84 -1.20
CA PHE A 10 -7.60 3.91 -0.75
C PHE A 10 -8.67 4.23 -1.79
N MET A 11 -8.27 4.40 -3.05
CA MET A 11 -9.15 4.73 -4.17
C MET A 11 -10.19 3.64 -4.41
N ALA A 12 -9.79 2.37 -4.34
CA ALA A 12 -10.71 1.24 -4.44
C ALA A 12 -11.70 1.19 -3.28
N ASN A 13 -11.25 1.38 -2.03
CA ASN A 13 -12.15 1.48 -0.87
C ASN A 13 -13.14 2.64 -1.01
N LEU A 14 -12.67 3.80 -1.50
CA LEU A 14 -13.50 4.99 -1.68
C LEU A 14 -14.66 4.75 -2.66
N TYR A 15 -14.38 4.14 -3.81
CA TYR A 15 -15.40 3.93 -4.84
C TYR A 15 -16.27 2.70 -4.61
N THR A 16 -15.73 1.65 -4.00
CA THR A 16 -16.45 0.38 -3.82
C THR A 16 -17.09 0.22 -2.44
N ASN A 17 -16.74 1.08 -1.48
CA ASN A 17 -17.12 0.92 -0.07
C ASN A 17 -16.77 -0.46 0.50
N ASN A 18 -15.71 -1.10 -0.01
CA ASN A 18 -15.30 -2.43 0.41
C ASN A 18 -13.79 -2.51 0.71
N LEU A 19 -13.48 -2.77 1.99
CA LEU A 19 -12.12 -2.89 2.50
C LEU A 19 -11.32 -4.03 1.84
N VAL A 20 -11.97 -5.16 1.56
CA VAL A 20 -11.29 -6.34 0.98
C VAL A 20 -10.86 -6.04 -0.46
N ILE A 21 -11.73 -5.37 -1.23
CA ILE A 21 -11.37 -4.92 -2.58
C ILE A 21 -10.23 -3.90 -2.50
N GLY A 22 -10.26 -2.98 -1.54
CA GLY A 22 -9.15 -2.06 -1.26
C GLY A 22 -7.83 -2.78 -1.04
N VAL A 23 -7.81 -3.82 -0.19
CA VAL A 23 -6.61 -4.63 0.05
C VAL A 23 -6.14 -5.34 -1.22
N LEU A 24 -7.04 -5.98 -1.98
CA LEU A 24 -6.68 -6.68 -3.22
C LEU A 24 -6.07 -5.72 -4.24
N VAL A 25 -6.65 -4.54 -4.43
CA VAL A 25 -6.12 -3.54 -5.35
C VAL A 25 -4.77 -3.01 -4.87
N ALA A 26 -4.59 -2.78 -3.57
CA ALA A 26 -3.30 -2.37 -3.01
C ALA A 26 -2.20 -3.41 -3.27
N ILE A 27 -2.51 -4.70 -3.06
CA ILE A 27 -1.58 -5.82 -3.30
C ILE A 27 -1.21 -5.88 -4.78
N ILE A 28 -2.19 -5.82 -5.68
CA ILE A 28 -1.93 -5.90 -7.12
C ILE A 28 -1.09 -4.71 -7.58
N ALA A 29 -1.48 -3.49 -7.22
CA ALA A 29 -0.78 -2.28 -7.66
C ALA A 29 0.66 -2.19 -7.10
N GLY A 30 0.84 -2.46 -5.81
CA GLY A 30 2.16 -2.50 -5.19
C GLY A 30 3.01 -3.67 -5.70
N GLY A 31 2.38 -4.82 -5.91
CA GLY A 31 3.00 -6.04 -6.43
C GLY A 31 3.50 -5.89 -7.86
N MET A 32 2.72 -5.30 -8.76
CA MET A 32 3.13 -5.05 -10.15
C MET A 32 4.40 -4.21 -10.24
N LEU A 33 4.48 -3.11 -9.49
CA LEU A 33 5.72 -2.33 -9.43
C LEU A 33 6.86 -3.16 -8.81
N SER A 34 6.57 -3.97 -7.79
CA SER A 34 7.58 -4.79 -7.10
C SER A 34 8.17 -5.82 -8.05
N LEU A 35 7.35 -6.41 -8.91
CA LEU A 35 7.76 -7.31 -9.97
C LEU A 35 8.65 -6.60 -11.00
N ILE A 36 8.32 -5.37 -11.40
CA ILE A 36 9.18 -4.58 -12.30
C ILE A 36 10.55 -4.37 -11.65
N HIS A 37 10.60 -3.95 -10.38
CA HIS A 37 11.87 -3.75 -9.67
C HIS A 37 12.66 -5.05 -9.53
N ALA A 38 12.00 -6.13 -9.15
CA ALA A 38 12.60 -7.46 -9.02
C ALA A 38 13.16 -7.94 -10.36
N PHE A 39 12.42 -7.78 -11.46
CA PHE A 39 12.90 -8.13 -12.79
C PHE A 39 14.16 -7.34 -13.17
N LEU A 40 14.18 -6.02 -12.93
CA LEU A 40 15.35 -5.19 -13.21
C LEU A 40 16.57 -5.59 -12.36
N CYS A 41 16.38 -5.85 -11.07
CA CYS A 41 17.51 -6.08 -10.16
C CYS A 41 17.99 -7.53 -10.14
N ILE A 42 17.06 -8.49 -10.21
CA ILE A 42 17.36 -9.93 -10.12
C ILE A 42 17.69 -10.48 -11.51
N THR A 43 16.80 -10.30 -12.48
CA THR A 43 16.97 -10.89 -13.83
C THR A 43 18.01 -10.13 -14.63
N LEU A 44 17.91 -8.79 -14.68
CA LEU A 44 18.81 -7.95 -15.47
C LEU A 44 20.05 -7.48 -14.70
N ARG A 45 20.18 -7.84 -13.42
CA ARG A 45 21.32 -7.47 -12.55
C ARG A 45 21.61 -5.96 -12.52
N SER A 46 20.57 -5.15 -12.64
CA SER A 46 20.69 -3.70 -12.49
C SER A 46 20.98 -3.32 -11.04
N ASN A 47 21.51 -2.12 -10.85
CA ASN A 47 21.78 -1.59 -9.52
C ASN A 47 20.46 -1.34 -8.76
N GLN A 48 20.26 -2.09 -7.67
CA GLN A 48 19.05 -2.04 -6.87
C GLN A 48 18.80 -0.67 -6.22
N VAL A 49 19.85 0.04 -5.82
CA VAL A 49 19.74 1.39 -5.24
C VAL A 49 19.22 2.37 -6.28
N VAL A 50 19.78 2.34 -7.50
CA VAL A 50 19.36 3.23 -8.59
C VAL A 50 17.93 2.94 -9.01
N SER A 51 17.58 1.66 -9.23
CA SER A 51 16.22 1.26 -9.58
C SER A 51 15.22 1.60 -8.47
N GLY A 52 15.60 1.38 -7.21
CA GLY A 52 14.78 1.68 -6.05
C GLY A 52 14.48 3.17 -5.90
N LEU A 53 15.50 4.03 -6.06
CA LEU A 53 15.35 5.49 -6.07
C LEU A 53 14.46 5.95 -7.22
N ALA A 54 14.69 5.45 -8.44
CA ALA A 54 13.87 5.79 -9.61
C ALA A 54 12.39 5.44 -9.41
N ILE A 55 12.10 4.22 -8.92
CA ILE A 55 10.72 3.79 -8.66
C ILE A 55 10.10 4.56 -7.49
N THR A 56 10.89 4.98 -6.51
CA THR A 56 10.41 5.80 -5.39
C THR A 56 9.98 7.18 -5.89
N LEU A 57 10.82 7.85 -6.68
CA LEU A 57 10.51 9.16 -7.28
C LEU A 57 9.28 9.08 -8.20
N MET A 58 9.26 8.08 -9.08
CA MET A 58 8.11 7.82 -9.96
C MET A 58 6.85 7.55 -9.13
N GLY A 59 6.94 6.70 -8.12
CA GLY A 59 5.82 6.34 -7.26
C GLY A 59 5.26 7.55 -6.52
N ALA A 60 6.13 8.42 -5.99
CA ALA A 60 5.72 9.65 -5.31
C ALA A 60 5.04 10.64 -6.25
N GLY A 61 5.65 10.92 -7.41
CA GLY A 61 5.09 11.82 -8.41
C GLY A 61 3.74 11.32 -8.94
N LEU A 62 3.66 10.05 -9.31
CA LEU A 62 2.43 9.45 -9.84
C LEU A 62 1.34 9.38 -8.78
N SER A 63 1.66 9.01 -7.53
CA SER A 63 0.67 9.01 -6.45
C SER A 63 0.15 10.40 -6.13
N SER A 64 1.02 11.41 -6.15
CA SER A 64 0.64 12.79 -5.86
C SER A 64 -0.23 13.39 -6.98
N PHE A 65 0.05 13.03 -8.23
CA PHE A 65 -0.72 13.51 -9.38
C PHE A 65 -2.10 12.85 -9.43
N LEU A 66 -2.15 11.52 -9.40
CA LEU A 66 -3.41 10.78 -9.49
C LEU A 66 -4.27 10.92 -8.23
N GLY A 67 -3.64 11.00 -7.06
CA GLY A 67 -4.33 11.13 -5.77
C GLY A 67 -4.73 12.56 -5.40
N LYS A 68 -4.46 13.56 -6.25
CA LYS A 68 -4.65 14.98 -5.89
C LYS A 68 -6.07 15.30 -5.43
N SER A 69 -7.09 14.76 -6.10
CA SER A 69 -8.50 14.97 -5.74
C SER A 69 -8.94 14.21 -4.49
N LEU A 70 -8.13 13.25 -4.04
CA LEU A 70 -8.43 12.38 -2.91
C LEU A 70 -7.87 12.93 -1.59
N VAL A 71 -7.02 13.97 -1.65
CA VAL A 71 -6.41 14.58 -0.46
C VAL A 71 -7.51 15.19 0.42
N GLY A 72 -7.50 14.81 1.70
CA GLY A 72 -8.48 15.29 2.69
C GLY A 72 -9.83 14.55 2.65
N VAL A 73 -10.05 13.64 1.71
CA VAL A 73 -11.24 12.79 1.68
C VAL A 73 -11.10 11.70 2.75
N PRO A 74 -12.06 11.56 3.68
CA PRO A 74 -12.01 10.48 4.68
C PRO A 74 -12.26 9.12 4.03
N ALA A 75 -11.61 8.07 4.53
CA ALA A 75 -11.89 6.71 4.11
C ALA A 75 -13.31 6.30 4.55
N PRO A 76 -14.15 5.74 3.66
CA PRO A 76 -15.53 5.38 4.00
C PRO A 76 -15.60 4.19 4.96
N ASN A 77 -14.66 3.26 4.85
CA ASN A 77 -14.55 2.11 5.74
C ASN A 77 -13.11 1.98 6.24
N CYS A 78 -12.97 1.64 7.53
CA CYS A 78 -11.69 1.38 8.18
C CYS A 78 -11.72 0.01 8.86
N PHE A 79 -10.56 -0.64 8.94
CA PHE A 79 -10.42 -1.83 9.76
C PHE A 79 -10.69 -1.48 11.22
N ARG A 80 -11.62 -2.21 11.84
CA ARG A 80 -11.82 -2.13 13.29
C ARG A 80 -10.74 -2.94 13.97
N ALA A 81 -10.32 -2.49 15.15
CA ALA A 81 -9.39 -3.24 15.97
C ALA A 81 -9.94 -4.65 16.20
N PHE A 82 -9.23 -5.65 15.66
CA PHE A 82 -9.56 -7.05 15.86
C PHE A 82 -8.76 -7.56 17.06
N LYS A 83 -9.45 -7.98 18.12
CA LYS A 83 -8.79 -8.56 19.30
C LYS A 83 -8.28 -9.94 18.95
N ILE A 84 -6.95 -10.09 18.88
CA ILE A 84 -6.31 -11.38 18.65
C ILE A 84 -6.50 -12.24 19.91
N PRO A 85 -7.16 -13.41 19.81
CA PRO A 85 -7.31 -14.32 20.95
C PRO A 85 -5.93 -14.68 21.52
N PHE A 86 -5.82 -14.85 22.85
CA PHE A 86 -4.58 -15.08 23.61
C PHE A 86 -3.61 -13.89 23.72
N LEU A 87 -3.39 -13.12 22.65
CA LEU A 87 -2.52 -11.93 22.68
C LEU A 87 -3.14 -10.77 23.46
N SER A 88 -4.46 -10.61 23.38
CA SER A 88 -5.21 -9.59 24.13
C SER A 88 -5.17 -9.77 25.65
N SER A 89 -4.80 -10.96 26.12
CA SER A 89 -4.83 -11.33 27.54
C SER A 89 -3.48 -11.13 28.22
N ILE A 90 -2.42 -10.77 27.49
CA ILE A 90 -1.07 -10.59 28.04
C ILE A 90 -1.04 -9.28 28.85
N PRO A 91 -0.75 -9.32 30.17
CA PRO A 91 -0.58 -8.11 30.96
C PRO A 91 0.57 -7.27 30.37
N PHE A 92 0.37 -5.94 30.30
CA PHE A 92 1.22 -4.91 29.64
C PHE A 92 1.15 -4.79 28.11
N ILE A 93 0.85 -5.86 27.35
CA ILE A 93 0.83 -5.82 25.88
C ILE A 93 -0.61 -5.76 25.32
N GLY A 94 -1.56 -6.45 25.96
CA GLY A 94 -2.92 -6.61 25.44
C GLY A 94 -3.91 -5.47 25.74
N ARG A 95 -3.47 -4.39 26.40
CA ARG A 95 -4.34 -3.28 26.88
C ARG A 95 -4.46 -2.09 25.93
N ILE A 96 -3.96 -2.21 24.70
CA ILE A 96 -3.95 -1.15 23.68
C ILE A 96 -4.83 -1.56 22.50
#